data_AF-A0A1M6Z7I4-F1
#
_entry.id   AF-A0A1M6Z7I4-F1
#
_cell.length_a   1.000
_cell.length_b   1.000
_cell.length_c   1.000
_cell.angle_alpha   90.00
_cell.angle_beta   90.00
_cell.angle_gamma   90.00
#
_symmetry.space_group_name_H-M   'P 1'
#
loop_
_entity.id
_entity.type
_entity.pdbx_description
1 polymer ?
#
loop_
_entity_poly.entity_id
_entity_poly.type
_entity_poly.pdbx_seq_one_letter_code
_entity_poly.pdbx_strand_id
1 'polypeptide(L)'
;MRAVFHSVLLAMTSPRTTEVLTAALSASPWALLIRQYLFDDWEFAGFLFTLIVVDTATGVLRSWRQHKVSSRAFSRIFLKVLIYMVLLILAHVMTSFKVQGEENMVFKWFDTFIYCAMMAREALSVLENLAAIEPTLIPKALLKRLAQFSEDPQAAAAALALAVPPAPDGAAPLMPESLPVPDTILQPAPSATIS
;
A
#
# COMPACT_ATOMS: atom_id res chain seq x y z
N MET A 1 23.30 31.84 -38.79
CA MET A 1 22.76 31.04 -37.67
C MET A 1 22.73 29.54 -37.96
N ARG A 2 22.21 29.09 -39.11
CA ARG A 2 22.14 27.66 -39.49
C ARG A 2 23.49 26.91 -39.45
N ALA A 3 24.57 27.53 -39.93
CA ALA A 3 25.90 26.91 -39.96
C ALA A 3 26.50 26.73 -38.55
N VAL A 4 26.35 27.72 -37.67
CA VAL A 4 26.81 27.64 -36.27
C VAL A 4 26.03 26.56 -35.51
N PHE A 5 24.72 26.48 -35.74
CA PHE A 5 23.87 25.45 -35.12
C PHE A 5 24.28 24.05 -35.55
N HIS A 6 24.58 23.85 -36.84
CA HIS A 6 25.01 22.54 -37.36
C HIS A 6 26.38 22.12 -36.82
N SER A 7 27.32 23.06 -36.68
CA SER A 7 28.64 22.80 -36.10
C SER A 7 28.57 22.48 -34.61
N VAL A 8 27.71 23.18 -33.86
CA VAL A 8 27.46 22.89 -32.43
C VAL A 8 26.81 21.51 -32.27
N LEU A 9 25.86 21.15 -33.14
CA LEU A 9 25.15 19.87 -33.07
C LEU A 9 26.06 18.68 -33.43
N LEU A 10 26.98 18.85 -34.39
CA LEU A 10 28.03 17.87 -34.71
C LEU A 10 29.07 17.74 -33.59
N ALA A 11 29.40 18.84 -32.90
CA ALA A 11 30.27 18.82 -31.73
C ALA A 11 29.62 18.12 -30.53
N MET A 12 28.31 18.30 -30.31
CA MET A 12 27.56 17.68 -29.21
C MET A 12 27.26 16.19 -29.43
N THR A 13 27.40 15.68 -30.66
CA THR A 13 27.15 14.27 -31.03
C THR A 13 28.43 13.48 -31.33
N SER A 14 29.60 14.11 -31.13
CA SER A 14 30.89 13.44 -31.28
C SER A 14 31.05 12.31 -30.24
N PRO A 15 31.64 11.16 -30.59
CA PRO A 15 31.84 10.04 -29.67
C PRO A 15 32.53 10.45 -28.37
N ARG A 16 33.52 11.35 -28.46
CA ARG A 16 34.24 11.86 -27.28
C ARG A 16 33.38 12.76 -26.41
N THR A 17 32.49 13.57 -26.97
CA THR A 17 31.61 14.43 -26.17
C THR A 17 30.50 13.62 -25.54
N THR A 18 29.98 12.59 -26.20
CA THR A 18 29.04 11.64 -25.59
C THR A 18 29.69 10.85 -24.47
N GLU A 19 30.94 10.37 -24.63
CA GLU A 19 31.68 9.67 -23.57
C GLU A 19 31.89 10.55 -22.34
N VAL A 20 32.37 11.79 -22.53
CA VAL A 20 32.57 12.75 -21.44
C VAL A 20 31.25 13.13 -20.78
N LEU A 21 30.18 13.32 -21.56
CA LEU A 21 28.85 13.63 -21.02
C LEU A 21 28.30 12.45 -20.21
N THR A 22 28.44 11.22 -20.69
CA THR A 22 28.03 10.02 -19.94
C THR A 22 28.86 9.83 -18.68
N ALA A 23 30.17 10.04 -18.74
CA ALA A 23 31.05 9.97 -17.57
C ALA A 23 30.68 11.06 -16.54
N ALA A 24 30.47 12.29 -17.00
CA ALA A 24 30.07 13.42 -16.15
C ALA A 24 28.67 13.23 -15.54
N LEU A 25 27.71 12.66 -16.28
CA LEU A 25 26.41 12.27 -15.74
C LEU A 25 26.58 11.14 -14.72
N SER A 26 27.40 10.13 -15.00
CA SER A 26 27.59 8.98 -14.09
C SER A 26 28.29 9.34 -12.78
N ALA A 27 29.16 10.35 -12.78
CA ALA A 27 29.88 10.88 -11.62
C ALA A 27 29.21 12.12 -11.01
N SER A 28 28.07 12.56 -11.55
CA SER A 28 27.32 13.69 -11.02
C SER A 28 26.87 13.39 -9.59
N PRO A 29 27.01 14.34 -8.64
CA PRO A 29 26.49 14.18 -7.28
C PRO A 29 25.01 13.76 -7.27
N TRP A 30 24.22 14.27 -8.22
CA TRP A 30 22.81 13.91 -8.37
C TRP A 30 22.62 12.46 -8.83
N ALA A 31 23.44 11.99 -9.78
CA ALA A 31 23.37 10.61 -10.24
C ALA A 31 23.85 9.62 -9.18
N LEU A 32 24.83 10.01 -8.36
CA LEU A 32 25.27 9.22 -7.20
C LEU A 32 24.17 9.14 -6.14
N LEU A 33 23.46 10.23 -5.85
CA LEU A 33 22.30 10.23 -4.95
C LEU A 33 21.17 9.35 -5.49
N ILE A 34 20.81 9.51 -6.77
CA ILE A 34 19.78 8.66 -7.39
C ILE A 34 20.22 7.20 -7.35
N ARG A 35 21.49 6.90 -7.64
CA ARG A 35 21.97 5.53 -7.63
C ARG A 35 21.98 4.91 -6.25
N GLN A 36 22.40 5.65 -5.25
CA GLN A 36 22.42 5.16 -3.88
C GLN A 36 21.00 4.92 -3.34
N TYR A 37 20.09 5.88 -3.53
CA TYR A 37 18.79 5.85 -2.85
C TYR A 37 17.61 5.31 -3.68
N LEU A 38 17.70 5.28 -5.02
CA LEU A 38 16.62 4.80 -5.90
C LEU A 38 16.95 3.46 -6.57
N PHE A 39 18.23 3.15 -6.86
CA PHE A 39 18.57 1.93 -7.58
C PHE A 39 18.84 0.71 -6.68
N ASP A 40 19.08 0.88 -5.39
CA ASP A 40 19.32 -0.25 -4.47
C ASP A 40 18.05 -1.09 -4.22
N ASP A 41 16.85 -0.49 -4.32
CA ASP A 41 15.58 -1.14 -3.97
C ASP A 41 14.67 -1.46 -5.19
N TRP A 42 15.27 -1.71 -6.36
CA TRP A 42 14.54 -1.87 -7.64
C TRP A 42 13.60 -3.09 -7.68
N GLU A 43 13.95 -4.18 -7.02
CA GLU A 43 13.12 -5.39 -6.96
C GLU A 43 11.80 -5.11 -6.24
N PHE A 44 11.86 -4.47 -5.07
CA PHE A 44 10.67 -4.05 -4.33
C PHE A 44 9.86 -3.01 -5.11
N ALA A 45 10.52 -2.03 -5.74
CA ALA A 45 9.85 -1.03 -6.58
C ALA A 45 9.04 -1.67 -7.72
N GLY A 46 9.54 -2.78 -8.31
CA GLY A 46 8.82 -3.54 -9.33
C GLY A 46 7.53 -4.20 -8.82
N PHE A 47 7.57 -4.82 -7.64
CA PHE A 47 6.37 -5.38 -7.00
C PHE A 47 5.36 -4.30 -6.62
N LEU A 48 5.83 -3.19 -6.07
CA LEU A 48 4.98 -2.06 -5.70
C LEU A 48 4.32 -1.42 -6.92
N PHE A 49 5.08 -1.19 -7.99
CA PHE A 49 4.55 -0.69 -9.26
C PHE A 49 3.47 -1.61 -9.83
N THR A 50 3.71 -2.93 -9.78
CA THR A 50 2.73 -3.93 -10.22
C THR A 50 1.43 -3.83 -9.43
N LEU A 51 1.48 -3.70 -8.10
CA LEU A 51 0.28 -3.52 -7.30
C LEU A 51 -0.45 -2.22 -7.60
N ILE A 52 0.25 -1.10 -7.78
CA ILE A 52 -0.38 0.18 -8.14
C ILE A 52 -1.09 0.09 -9.50
N VAL A 53 -0.50 -0.63 -10.46
CA VAL A 53 -1.14 -0.85 -11.78
C VAL A 53 -2.39 -1.70 -11.64
N VAL A 54 -2.36 -2.79 -10.84
CA VAL A 54 -3.52 -3.63 -10.57
C VAL A 54 -4.61 -2.86 -9.83
N ASP A 55 -4.25 -2.07 -8.81
CA ASP A 55 -5.17 -1.20 -8.07
C ASP A 55 -5.81 -0.16 -9.00
N THR A 56 -5.01 0.47 -9.86
CA THR A 56 -5.51 1.45 -10.82
C THR A 56 -6.44 0.80 -11.83
N ALA A 57 -6.09 -0.37 -12.37
CA ALA A 57 -6.94 -1.09 -13.32
C ALA A 57 -8.26 -1.52 -12.69
N THR A 58 -8.24 -2.05 -11.46
CA THR A 58 -9.45 -2.45 -10.72
C THR A 58 -10.30 -1.25 -10.32
N GLY A 59 -9.69 -0.13 -9.93
CA GLY A 59 -10.37 1.13 -9.63
C GLY A 59 -11.00 1.77 -10.87
N VAL A 60 -10.33 1.72 -12.02
CA VAL A 60 -10.88 2.15 -13.32
C VAL A 60 -12.04 1.26 -13.73
N LEU A 61 -11.92 -0.07 -13.59
CA LEU A 61 -13.01 -1.01 -13.90
C LEU A 61 -14.24 -0.75 -13.03
N ARG A 62 -14.06 -0.50 -11.73
CA ARG A 62 -15.12 -0.06 -10.81
C ARG A 62 -15.78 1.24 -11.28
N SER A 63 -14.97 2.26 -11.57
CA SER A 63 -15.44 3.58 -12.00
C SER A 63 -16.21 3.51 -13.33
N TRP A 64 -15.78 2.64 -14.24
CA TRP A 64 -16.45 2.38 -15.51
C TRP A 64 -17.83 1.73 -15.29
N ARG A 65 -17.93 0.68 -14.45
CA ARG A 65 -19.23 0.09 -14.08
C ARG A 65 -20.17 1.09 -13.39
N GLN A 66 -19.62 2.06 -12.66
CA GLN A 66 -20.39 3.07 -11.94
C GLN A 66 -20.64 4.37 -12.74
N HIS A 67 -20.18 4.45 -14.00
CA HIS A 67 -20.24 5.63 -14.88
C HIS A 67 -19.75 6.95 -14.25
N LYS A 68 -18.84 6.89 -13.27
CA LYS A 68 -18.35 8.05 -12.52
C LYS A 68 -16.83 8.16 -12.65
N VAL A 69 -16.38 8.72 -13.76
CA VAL A 69 -14.96 9.05 -13.96
C VAL A 69 -14.73 10.50 -13.55
N SER A 70 -13.88 10.71 -12.53
CA SER A 70 -13.54 12.04 -12.02
C SER A 70 -12.04 12.29 -12.11
N SER A 71 -11.65 13.51 -12.45
CA SER A 71 -10.24 13.96 -12.43
C SER A 71 -9.57 13.82 -11.06
N ARG A 72 -10.35 13.83 -9.97
CA ARG A 72 -9.85 13.55 -8.61
C ARG A 72 -9.29 12.12 -8.47
N ALA A 73 -9.79 11.16 -9.24
CA ALA A 73 -9.27 9.79 -9.20
C ALA A 73 -7.83 9.73 -9.74
N PHE A 74 -7.54 10.43 -10.84
CA PHE A 74 -6.21 10.48 -11.43
C PHE A 74 -5.19 11.19 -10.52
N SER A 75 -5.58 12.30 -9.90
CA SER A 75 -4.73 13.02 -8.94
C SER A 75 -4.37 12.15 -7.72
N ARG A 76 -5.29 11.30 -7.23
CA ARG A 76 -5.00 10.37 -6.13
C ARG A 76 -3.98 9.30 -6.51
N ILE A 77 -4.00 8.80 -7.74
CA ILE A 77 -3.00 7.83 -8.22
C ILE A 77 -1.60 8.47 -8.24
N PHE A 78 -1.48 9.67 -8.80
CA PHE A 78 -0.20 10.39 -8.82
C PHE A 78 0.32 10.64 -7.40
N LEU A 79 -0.56 11.03 -6.48
CA LEU A 79 -0.18 11.27 -5.09
C LEU A 79 0.28 9.99 -4.38
N LYS A 80 -0.39 8.85 -4.61
CA LYS A 80 0.07 7.53 -4.11
C LYS A 80 1.49 7.23 -4.58
N VAL A 81 1.75 7.36 -5.88
CA VAL A 81 3.09 7.12 -6.46
C VAL A 81 4.14 8.03 -5.83
N LEU A 82 3.86 9.33 -5.73
CA LEU A 82 4.79 10.29 -5.14
C LEU A 82 5.09 9.97 -3.67
N ILE A 83 4.07 9.69 -2.86
CA ILE A 83 4.24 9.33 -1.44
C ILE A 83 5.09 8.08 -1.30
N TYR A 84 4.85 7.06 -2.13
CA TYR A 84 5.62 5.82 -2.07
C TYR A 84 7.06 6.00 -2.49
N MET A 85 7.34 6.81 -3.51
CA MET A 85 8.73 7.14 -3.87
C MET A 85 9.47 7.81 -2.70
N VAL A 86 8.79 8.70 -1.96
CA VAL A 86 9.36 9.32 -0.75
C VAL A 86 9.57 8.28 0.37
N LEU A 87 8.63 7.35 0.58
CA LEU A 87 8.76 6.29 1.59
C LEU A 87 9.88 5.29 1.27
N LEU A 88 10.10 4.96 0.00
CA LEU A 88 11.22 4.16 -0.47
C LEU A 88 12.56 4.82 -0.12
N ILE A 89 12.72 6.10 -0.48
CA ILE A 89 13.92 6.88 -0.15
C ILE A 89 14.10 6.94 1.37
N LEU A 90 13.03 7.19 2.13
CA LEU A 90 13.07 7.24 3.58
C LEU A 90 13.51 5.90 4.19
N ALA A 91 12.94 4.78 3.73
CA ALA A 91 13.30 3.45 4.20
C ALA A 91 14.80 3.18 3.97
N HIS A 92 15.30 3.49 2.77
CA HIS A 92 16.70 3.35 2.42
C HIS A 92 17.63 4.23 3.27
N VAL A 93 17.28 5.50 3.48
CA VAL A 93 18.05 6.43 4.33
C VAL A 93 18.11 5.92 5.77
N MET A 94 16.98 5.41 6.28
CA MET A 94 16.84 4.92 7.65
C MET A 94 17.61 3.62 7.89
N THR A 95 17.93 2.82 6.88
CA THR A 95 18.72 1.58 7.04
C THR A 95 20.18 1.74 6.66
N SER A 96 20.51 2.72 5.80
CA SER A 96 21.86 2.93 5.28
C SER A 96 22.73 3.89 6.10
N PHE A 97 22.20 4.50 7.16
CA PHE A 97 23.00 5.37 8.00
C PHE A 97 23.95 4.56 8.90
N LYS A 98 25.24 4.88 8.81
CA LYS A 98 26.29 4.24 9.61
C LYS A 98 26.59 5.09 10.84
N VAL A 99 26.60 4.47 12.02
CA VAL A 99 27.03 5.13 13.26
C VAL A 99 28.37 4.49 13.64
N GLN A 100 29.43 5.30 13.68
CA GLN A 100 30.80 4.84 13.98
C GLN A 100 31.37 3.79 13.01
N GLY A 101 30.90 3.78 11.75
CA GLY A 101 31.38 2.85 10.71
C GLY A 101 30.72 1.47 10.74
N GLU A 102 29.96 1.15 11.79
CA GLU A 102 29.13 -0.05 11.90
C GLU A 102 27.74 0.21 11.30
N GLU A 103 27.19 -0.79 10.62
CA GLU A 103 25.81 -0.73 10.13
C GLU A 103 24.84 -0.75 11.32
N ASN A 104 23.86 0.15 11.31
CA ASN A 104 22.91 0.22 12.41
C ASN A 104 21.87 -0.90 12.32
N MET A 105 22.17 -2.04 12.95
CA MET A 105 21.29 -3.21 13.00
C MET A 105 19.92 -2.90 13.64
N VAL A 106 19.83 -1.86 14.49
CA VAL A 106 18.60 -1.46 15.17
C VAL A 106 17.55 -0.91 14.19
N PHE A 107 17.94 -0.37 13.05
CA PHE A 107 16.98 0.19 12.08
C PHE A 107 16.71 -0.72 10.89
N LYS A 108 17.41 -1.87 10.77
CA LYS A 108 17.15 -2.85 9.69
C LYS A 108 15.75 -3.45 9.69
N TRP A 109 14.99 -3.40 10.79
CA TRP A 109 13.58 -3.85 10.75
C TRP A 109 12.64 -2.80 10.10
N PHE A 110 13.10 -1.56 9.98
CA PHE A 110 12.28 -0.45 9.52
C PHE A 110 11.96 -0.53 8.02
N ASP A 111 12.90 -0.97 7.19
CA ASP A 111 12.66 -1.19 5.75
C ASP A 111 11.53 -2.20 5.53
N THR A 112 11.60 -3.32 6.23
CA THR A 112 10.69 -4.46 6.15
C THR A 112 9.31 -4.02 6.61
N PHE A 113 9.24 -3.25 7.71
CA PHE A 113 8.00 -2.67 8.19
C PHE A 113 7.36 -1.74 7.14
N ILE A 114 8.13 -0.80 6.58
CA ILE A 114 7.63 0.17 5.59
C ILE A 114 7.19 -0.52 4.30
N TYR A 115 7.96 -1.49 3.80
CA TYR A 115 7.63 -2.27 2.62
C TYR A 115 6.37 -3.11 2.83
N CYS A 116 6.25 -3.82 3.96
CA CYS A 116 5.04 -4.54 4.30
C CYS A 116 3.83 -3.61 4.44
N ALA A 117 3.98 -2.44 5.05
CA ALA A 117 2.89 -1.48 5.21
C ALA A 117 2.40 -0.94 3.86
N MET A 118 3.31 -0.59 2.94
CA MET A 118 2.96 -0.16 1.58
C MET A 118 2.24 -1.26 0.79
N MET A 119 2.78 -2.48 0.82
CA MET A 119 2.17 -3.64 0.13
C MET A 119 0.80 -3.98 0.69
N ALA A 120 0.66 -3.99 2.03
CA ALA A 120 -0.61 -4.22 2.68
C ALA A 120 -1.65 -3.18 2.26
N ARG A 121 -1.29 -1.88 2.27
CA ARG A 121 -2.22 -0.81 1.85
C ARG A 121 -2.71 -0.99 0.42
N GLU A 122 -1.83 -1.32 -0.53
CA GLU A 122 -2.24 -1.54 -1.91
C GLU A 122 -3.08 -2.81 -2.07
N ALA A 123 -2.74 -3.90 -1.37
CA ALA A 123 -3.57 -5.10 -1.37
C ALA A 123 -4.99 -4.83 -0.82
N LEU A 124 -5.11 -4.01 0.22
CA LEU A 124 -6.40 -3.58 0.76
C LEU A 124 -7.19 -2.72 -0.25
N SER A 125 -6.51 -1.81 -0.95
CA SER A 125 -7.11 -0.95 -1.97
C SER A 125 -7.70 -1.79 -3.13
N VAL A 126 -6.93 -2.77 -3.62
CA VAL A 126 -7.39 -3.73 -4.64
C VAL A 126 -8.62 -4.50 -4.13
N LEU A 127 -8.57 -4.97 -2.88
CA LEU A 127 -9.64 -5.76 -2.31
C LEU A 127 -10.94 -4.97 -2.14
N GLU A 128 -10.85 -3.67 -1.78
CA GLU A 128 -12.01 -2.77 -1.76
C GLU A 128 -12.61 -2.60 -3.16
N ASN A 129 -11.76 -2.40 -4.17
CA ASN A 129 -12.21 -2.27 -5.55
C ASN A 129 -12.89 -3.54 -6.06
N LEU A 130 -12.35 -4.72 -5.75
CA LEU A 130 -12.96 -6.02 -6.09
C LEU A 130 -14.29 -6.22 -5.38
N ALA A 131 -14.38 -5.88 -4.08
CA ALA A 131 -15.61 -6.01 -3.30
C ALA A 131 -16.73 -5.12 -3.82
N ALA A 132 -16.39 -3.95 -4.35
CA ALA A 132 -17.33 -3.05 -4.99
C ALA A 132 -17.83 -3.56 -6.36
N ILE A 133 -17.08 -4.44 -7.03
CA ILE A 133 -17.44 -5.04 -8.32
C ILE A 133 -18.24 -6.33 -8.12
N GLU A 134 -17.79 -7.24 -7.26
CA GLU A 134 -18.40 -8.53 -6.95
C GLU A 134 -18.35 -8.82 -5.43
N PRO A 135 -19.33 -8.34 -4.64
CA PRO A 135 -19.34 -8.51 -3.18
C PRO A 135 -19.54 -9.96 -2.73
N THR A 136 -19.97 -10.85 -3.62
CA THR A 136 -20.24 -12.26 -3.34
C THR A 136 -18.95 -13.08 -3.15
N LEU A 137 -17.84 -12.66 -3.77
CA LEU A 137 -16.59 -13.42 -3.77
C LEU A 137 -15.73 -13.19 -2.53
N ILE A 138 -16.01 -12.14 -1.74
CA ILE A 138 -15.17 -11.75 -0.60
C ILE A 138 -15.96 -11.88 0.70
N PRO A 139 -15.44 -12.62 1.71
CA PRO A 139 -16.11 -12.77 2.99
C PRO A 139 -16.41 -11.43 3.68
N LYS A 140 -17.68 -11.21 4.07
CA LYS A 140 -18.15 -9.95 4.67
C LYS A 140 -17.44 -9.60 5.98
N ALA A 141 -17.02 -10.60 6.75
CA ALA A 141 -16.21 -10.41 7.96
C ALA A 141 -14.84 -9.78 7.65
N LEU A 142 -14.23 -10.15 6.52
CA LEU A 142 -13.00 -9.54 6.04
C LEU A 142 -13.26 -8.08 5.67
N LEU A 143 -14.26 -7.80 4.82
CA LEU A 143 -14.61 -6.43 4.41
C LEU A 143 -14.88 -5.49 5.57
N LYS A 144 -15.57 -5.97 6.63
CA LYS A 144 -15.85 -5.18 7.84
C LYS A 144 -14.58 -4.79 8.60
N ARG A 145 -13.57 -5.68 8.64
CA ARG A 145 -12.26 -5.38 9.23
C ARG A 145 -11.46 -4.43 8.35
N LEU A 146 -11.55 -4.56 7.03
CA LEU A 146 -10.84 -3.70 6.08
C LEU A 146 -11.39 -2.29 6.01
N ALA A 147 -12.71 -2.12 6.19
CA ALA A 147 -13.35 -0.81 6.24
C ALA A 147 -12.75 0.08 7.36
N GLN A 148 -12.26 -0.50 8.46
CA GLN A 148 -11.60 0.22 9.54
C GLN A 148 -10.26 0.86 9.14
N PHE A 149 -9.66 0.40 8.04
CA PHE A 149 -8.38 0.89 7.51
C PHE A 149 -8.54 1.71 6.22
N SER A 150 -9.76 1.94 5.77
CA SER A 150 -10.04 2.72 4.56
C SER A 150 -9.84 4.23 4.78
N GLU A 151 -9.61 4.98 3.70
CA GLU A 151 -9.46 6.46 3.75
C GLU A 151 -10.70 7.15 4.34
N ASP A 152 -11.87 6.50 4.25
CA ASP A 152 -13.14 7.01 4.77
C ASP A 152 -13.94 5.84 5.40
N PRO A 153 -13.64 5.48 6.66
CA PRO A 153 -14.21 4.30 7.33
C PRO A 153 -15.73 4.30 7.38
N GLN A 154 -16.35 5.48 7.42
CA GLN A 154 -17.80 5.66 7.47
C GLN A 154 -18.44 5.47 6.10
N ALA A 155 -17.81 5.95 5.02
CA ALA A 155 -18.29 5.72 3.65
C ALA A 155 -18.16 4.23 3.25
N ALA A 156 -17.06 3.57 3.63
CA ALA A 156 -16.85 2.15 3.39
C ALA A 156 -17.86 1.27 4.14
N ALA A 157 -18.16 1.61 5.41
CA ALA A 157 -19.18 0.94 6.19
C ALA A 157 -20.59 1.13 5.59
N ALA A 158 -20.90 2.33 5.08
CA ALA A 158 -22.18 2.64 4.44
C ALA A 158 -22.37 1.91 3.11
N ALA A 159 -21.33 1.83 2.27
CA ALA A 159 -21.37 1.07 1.02
C ALA A 159 -21.59 -0.44 1.28
N LEU A 160 -20.98 -0.97 2.34
CA LEU A 160 -21.19 -2.35 2.77
C LEU A 160 -22.61 -2.57 3.32
N ALA A 161 -23.17 -1.59 4.05
CA ALA A 161 -24.53 -1.65 4.56
C ALA A 161 -25.58 -1.60 3.45
N LEU A 162 -25.33 -0.87 2.35
CA LEU A 162 -26.21 -0.85 1.16
C LEU A 162 -26.12 -2.14 0.32
N ALA A 163 -24.98 -2.83 0.35
CA ALA A 163 -24.81 -4.14 -0.29
C ALA A 163 -25.44 -5.29 0.52
N VAL A 164 -25.84 -5.02 1.76
CA VAL A 164 -26.71 -5.89 2.56
C VAL A 164 -28.14 -5.48 2.23
N PRO A 165 -28.98 -6.32 1.59
CA PRO A 165 -30.39 -5.99 1.49
C PRO A 165 -30.91 -5.75 2.91
N PRO A 166 -31.71 -4.70 3.16
CA PRO A 166 -32.29 -4.49 4.48
C PRO A 166 -32.93 -5.82 4.90
N ALA A 167 -32.60 -6.27 6.10
CA ALA A 167 -33.29 -7.40 6.69
C ALA A 167 -34.80 -7.13 6.51
N PRO A 168 -35.59 -8.11 6.03
CA PRO A 168 -36.99 -7.87 5.73
C PRO A 168 -37.64 -7.21 6.94
N ASP A 169 -38.25 -6.04 6.70
CA ASP A 169 -38.81 -5.16 7.71
C ASP A 169 -39.67 -6.00 8.68
N GLY A 170 -39.18 -6.20 9.91
CA GLY A 170 -39.89 -6.95 10.94
C GLY A 170 -39.05 -7.91 11.80
N ALA A 171 -37.80 -8.20 11.46
CA ALA A 171 -36.96 -9.04 12.34
C ALA A 171 -36.28 -8.18 13.42
N ALA A 172 -36.84 -8.20 14.64
CA ALA A 172 -36.21 -7.61 15.82
C ALA A 172 -34.76 -8.12 15.99
N PRO A 173 -33.82 -7.29 16.52
CA PRO A 173 -32.45 -7.72 16.73
C PRO A 173 -32.45 -8.90 17.71
N LEU A 174 -32.11 -10.08 17.23
CA LEU A 174 -31.86 -11.22 18.10
C LEU A 174 -30.63 -10.88 18.94
N MET A 175 -30.87 -10.62 20.23
CA MET A 175 -29.82 -10.60 21.24
C MET A 175 -29.00 -11.89 21.11
N PRO A 176 -27.67 -11.85 21.26
CA PRO A 176 -26.88 -13.07 21.27
C PRO A 176 -27.40 -13.96 22.40
N GLU A 177 -27.95 -15.10 22.00
CA GLU A 177 -28.36 -16.17 22.90
C GLU A 177 -27.18 -16.48 23.80
N SER A 178 -27.33 -16.18 25.10
CA SER A 178 -26.32 -16.48 26.10
C SER A 178 -26.04 -17.98 26.04
N LEU A 179 -24.81 -18.34 25.67
CA LEU A 179 -24.34 -19.73 25.67
C LEU A 179 -24.71 -20.38 27.02
N PRO A 180 -25.34 -21.57 27.02
CA PRO A 180 -25.64 -22.26 28.28
C PRO A 180 -24.32 -22.59 28.98
N VAL A 181 -24.13 -22.03 30.18
CA VAL A 181 -23.05 -22.41 31.08
C VAL A 181 -23.35 -23.83 31.57
N PRO A 182 -22.43 -24.80 31.41
CA PRO A 182 -22.66 -26.16 31.92
C PRO A 182 -22.78 -26.13 33.46
N ASP A 183 -23.80 -26.79 34.00
CA ASP A 183 -24.12 -26.89 35.45
C ASP A 183 -23.04 -27.57 36.32
N THR A 184 -21.82 -27.75 35.81
CA THR A 184 -20.74 -28.51 36.48
C THR A 184 -19.95 -27.70 37.51
N ILE A 185 -20.23 -26.40 37.70
CA ILE A 185 -19.48 -25.53 38.64
C ILE A 185 -20.22 -25.29 39.98
N LEU A 186 -21.40 -25.88 40.20
CA LEU A 186 -22.21 -25.68 41.41
C LEU A 186 -22.38 -26.93 42.29
N GLN A 187 -21.31 -27.72 42.48
CA GLN A 187 -21.25 -28.66 43.61
C GLN A 187 -20.24 -28.17 44.66
N PRO A 188 -20.67 -27.90 45.91
CA PRO A 188 -19.74 -27.67 47.00
C PRO A 188 -19.02 -28.98 47.36
N ALA A 189 -17.69 -28.90 47.55
CA ALA A 189 -16.84 -30.02 47.93
C ALA A 189 -17.29 -30.65 49.28
N PRO A 190 -17.22 -31.98 49.45
CA PRO A 190 -17.56 -32.62 50.72
C PRO A 190 -16.53 -32.27 51.81
N SER A 191 -17.05 -31.81 52.95
CA SER A 191 -16.29 -31.47 54.15
C SER A 191 -15.49 -32.66 54.68
N ALA A 192 -14.16 -32.57 54.63
CA ALA A 192 -13.29 -33.56 55.27
C ALA A 192 -13.45 -33.47 56.80
N THR A 193 -13.98 -34.53 57.40
CA THR A 193 -14.06 -34.72 58.85
C THR A 193 -12.69 -35.15 59.35
N ILE A 194 -12.08 -34.34 60.23
CA ILE A 194 -10.88 -34.71 60.98
C ILE A 194 -11.36 -35.36 62.28
N SER A 195 -10.97 -36.60 62.52
CA SER A 195 -11.02 -37.29 63.82
C SER A 195 -9.75 -38.12 63.96
#